data_AF-G5AMW6-F1
#
_entry.id   AF-G5AMW6-F1
#
_cell.length_a   1.000
_cell.length_b   1.000
_cell.length_c   1.000
_cell.angle_alpha   90.00
_cell.angle_beta   90.00
_cell.angle_gamma   90.00
#
_symmetry.space_group_name_H-M   'P 1'
#
loop_
_entity.id
_entity.type
_entity.pdbx_description
1 polymer ?
#
loop_
_entity_poly.entity_id
_entity_poly.type
_entity_poly.pdbx_seq_one_letter_code
_entity_poly.pdbx_strand_id
1 'polypeptide(L)'
;MKRETPPDYRGQSCMKKYGIPMSHVAWQVTEDFPTFDYILCMDESNLRDLNRKSNQVKNCKAKTELLGSYDPQKQLIIEDPYYGNESDFELVYQQCISCCKAFLEKAC
;
A
#
# COMPACT_ATOMS: atom_id res chain seq x y z
N MET A 1 -3.05 -10.07 24.95
CA MET A 1 -2.03 -10.54 23.99
C MET A 1 -2.50 -10.13 22.60
N LYS A 2 -1.88 -9.13 21.95
CA LYS A 2 -2.25 -8.77 20.56
C LYS A 2 -1.83 -9.95 19.69
N ARG A 3 -2.76 -10.52 18.92
CA ARG A 3 -2.42 -11.49 17.87
C ARG A 3 -1.60 -10.75 16.81
N GLU A 4 -0.37 -11.16 16.59
CA GLU A 4 0.41 -10.71 15.45
C GLU A 4 -0.18 -11.36 14.20
N THR A 5 -0.64 -10.54 13.26
CA THR A 5 -1.14 -11.02 11.97
C THR A 5 -0.05 -10.80 10.93
N PRO A 6 0.66 -11.86 10.50
CA PRO A 6 1.64 -11.74 9.41
C PRO A 6 0.93 -11.53 8.06
N PRO A 7 1.66 -11.21 6.98
CA PRO A 7 1.09 -11.09 5.64
C PRO A 7 0.42 -12.39 5.19
N ASP A 8 -0.57 -12.30 4.31
CA ASP A 8 -1.22 -13.47 3.71
C ASP A 8 -0.18 -14.37 3.01
N TYR A 9 -0.27 -15.69 3.23
CA TYR A 9 0.68 -16.66 2.70
C TYR A 9 0.71 -16.68 1.16
N ARG A 10 -0.39 -16.31 0.48
CA ARG A 10 -0.46 -16.18 -0.98
C ARG A 10 0.42 -15.03 -1.46
N GLY A 11 0.32 -13.88 -0.79
CA GLY A 11 1.21 -12.74 -1.03
C GLY A 11 2.67 -13.09 -0.74
N GLN A 12 2.95 -13.78 0.37
CA GLN A 12 4.30 -14.28 0.68
C GLN A 12 4.84 -15.21 -0.41
N SER A 13 4.00 -16.08 -0.95
CA SER A 13 4.39 -17.01 -2.01
C SER A 13 4.70 -16.29 -3.32
N CYS A 14 3.91 -15.27 -3.69
CA CYS A 14 4.22 -14.39 -4.82
C CYS A 14 5.58 -13.70 -4.64
N MET A 15 5.82 -13.05 -3.50
CA MET A 15 7.08 -12.32 -3.27
C MET A 15 8.33 -13.22 -3.25
N LYS A 16 8.19 -14.47 -2.78
CA LYS A 16 9.26 -15.47 -2.85
C LYS A 16 9.67 -15.81 -4.28
N LYS A 17 8.73 -15.81 -5.25
CA LYS A 17 9.05 -16.02 -6.68
C LYS A 17 10.03 -14.96 -7.21
N TYR A 18 10.01 -13.77 -6.62
CA TYR A 18 10.86 -12.63 -6.96
C TYR A 18 12.07 -12.44 -6.03
N GLY A 19 12.29 -13.34 -5.08
CA GLY A 19 13.40 -13.25 -4.14
C GLY A 19 13.28 -12.08 -3.15
N ILE A 20 12.08 -11.56 -2.92
CA ILE A 20 11.85 -10.44 -1.99
C ILE A 20 11.34 -11.00 -0.65
N PRO A 21 12.11 -10.89 0.45
CA PRO A 21 11.65 -11.33 1.75
C PRO A 21 10.56 -10.38 2.28
N MET A 22 9.50 -10.93 2.86
CA MET A 22 8.47 -10.17 3.57
C MET A 22 8.44 -10.57 5.04
N SER A 23 8.71 -9.61 5.92
CA SER A 23 8.60 -9.76 7.37
C SER A 23 7.90 -8.52 7.91
N HIS A 24 6.60 -8.63 8.15
CA HIS A 24 5.75 -7.53 8.59
C HIS A 24 4.69 -8.04 9.58
N VAL A 25 4.16 -7.15 10.41
CA VAL A 25 3.01 -7.43 11.28
C VAL A 25 1.96 -6.36 11.00
N ALA A 26 0.73 -6.76 10.70
CA ALA A 26 -0.33 -5.80 10.42
C ALA A 26 -0.54 -4.84 11.60
N TRP A 27 -0.59 -3.54 11.32
CA TRP A 27 -0.95 -2.51 12.30
C TRP A 27 -1.95 -1.51 11.72
N GLN A 28 -2.60 -0.78 12.60
CA GLN A 28 -3.59 0.24 12.23
C GLN A 28 -2.91 1.60 12.11
N VAL A 29 -3.18 2.32 11.01
CA VAL A 29 -2.70 3.70 10.83
C VAL A 29 -3.38 4.63 11.84
N THR A 30 -2.59 5.22 12.74
CA THR A 30 -3.05 6.15 13.80
C THR A 30 -2.10 7.32 14.01
N GLU A 31 -0.87 7.06 14.44
CA GLU A 31 0.12 8.09 14.83
C GLU A 31 1.10 8.42 13.68
N ASP A 32 0.80 7.92 12.49
CA ASP A 32 1.67 7.96 11.31
C ASP A 32 1.59 9.30 10.56
N PHE A 33 0.43 9.98 10.60
CA PHE A 33 0.21 11.20 9.83
C PHE A 33 1.18 12.36 10.12
N PRO A 34 1.66 12.56 11.37
CA PRO A 34 2.67 13.58 11.64
C PRO A 34 4.11 13.16 11.28
N THR A 35 4.38 11.86 11.14
CA THR A 35 5.75 11.33 11.01
C THR A 35 6.17 11.07 9.57
N PHE A 36 5.26 10.56 8.73
CA PHE A 36 5.53 10.26 7.33
C PHE A 36 5.32 11.48 6.42
N ASP A 37 6.11 11.54 5.34
CA ASP A 37 5.91 12.52 4.26
C ASP A 37 4.79 12.10 3.31
N TYR A 38 4.66 10.78 3.07
CA TYR A 38 3.66 10.19 2.19
C TYR A 38 3.01 8.98 2.85
N ILE A 39 1.68 8.87 2.71
CA ILE A 39 0.92 7.67 3.00
C ILE A 39 0.23 7.27 1.70
N LEU A 40 0.75 6.23 1.06
CA LEU A 40 0.26 5.72 -0.23
C LEU A 40 -0.69 4.54 0.02
N CYS A 41 -1.88 4.60 -0.55
CA CYS A 41 -2.93 3.59 -0.38
C CYS A 41 -3.39 2.99 -1.72
N MET A 42 -4.17 1.90 -1.66
CA MET A 42 -4.40 1.03 -2.82
C MET A 42 -5.64 1.42 -3.63
N ASP A 43 -6.69 1.90 -2.96
CA ASP A 43 -7.98 2.20 -3.57
C ASP A 43 -8.63 3.48 -3.00
N GLU A 44 -9.74 3.89 -3.62
CA GLU A 44 -10.48 5.09 -3.22
C GLU A 44 -11.12 4.98 -1.83
N SER A 45 -11.48 3.78 -1.40
CA SER A 45 -12.07 3.54 -0.08
C SER A 45 -11.02 3.81 1.01
N ASN A 46 -9.80 3.29 0.83
CA ASN A 46 -8.66 3.55 1.69
C ASN A 46 -8.35 5.05 1.72
N LEU A 47 -8.30 5.70 0.55
CA LEU A 47 -8.01 7.14 0.48
C LEU A 47 -9.05 7.96 1.24
N ARG A 48 -10.34 7.65 1.06
CA ARG A 48 -11.45 8.30 1.78
C ARG A 48 -11.30 8.13 3.29
N ASP A 49 -10.97 6.93 3.75
CA ASP A 49 -10.78 6.63 5.16
C ASP A 49 -9.55 7.32 5.76
N LEU A 50 -8.44 7.34 5.04
CA LEU A 50 -7.23 8.05 5.45
C LEU A 50 -7.47 9.55 5.50
N ASN A 51 -8.17 10.13 4.53
CA ASN A 51 -8.53 11.57 4.54
C ASN A 51 -9.47 11.92 5.70
N ARG A 52 -10.43 11.03 6.02
CA ARG A 52 -11.29 11.21 7.20
C ARG A 52 -10.48 11.23 8.49
N LYS A 53 -9.49 10.33 8.61
CA LYS A 53 -8.61 10.24 9.78
C LYS A 53 -7.63 11.41 9.87
N SER A 54 -7.01 11.81 8.76
CA SER A 54 -6.04 12.90 8.71
C SER A 54 -6.65 14.24 9.15
N ASN A 55 -7.91 14.49 8.78
CA ASN A 55 -8.67 15.68 9.22
C ASN A 55 -8.86 15.79 10.74
N GLN A 56 -8.67 14.68 11.48
CA GLN A 56 -8.75 14.66 12.94
C GLN A 56 -7.40 14.89 13.61
N VAL A 57 -6.30 14.92 12.84
CA VAL A 57 -4.93 15.07 13.34
C VAL A 57 -4.47 16.52 13.17
N LYS A 58 -4.11 17.18 14.29
CA LYS A 58 -3.73 18.61 14.29
C LYS A 58 -2.48 18.93 13.47
N ASN A 59 -1.50 18.02 13.45
CA ASN A 59 -0.20 18.21 12.82
C ASN A 59 0.00 17.21 11.67
N CYS A 60 -1.00 17.07 10.79
CA CYS A 60 -0.88 16.18 9.65
C CYS A 60 0.19 16.71 8.68
N LYS A 61 1.27 15.96 8.54
CA LYS A 61 2.36 16.23 7.58
C LYS A 61 2.18 15.41 6.31
N ALA A 62 1.74 14.16 6.47
CA ALA A 62 1.68 13.19 5.40
C ALA A 62 0.73 13.61 4.27
N LYS A 63 1.22 13.48 3.04
CA LYS A 63 0.39 13.54 1.83
C LYS A 63 -0.25 12.17 1.59
N THR A 64 -1.58 12.10 1.59
CA THR A 64 -2.35 10.88 1.33
C THR A 64 -2.73 10.78 -0.14
N GLU A 65 -2.25 9.74 -0.83
CA GLU A 65 -2.47 9.56 -2.28
C GLU A 65 -2.69 8.08 -2.63
N LEU A 66 -3.22 7.83 -3.83
CA LEU A 66 -3.27 6.47 -4.40
C LEU A 66 -1.89 6.10 -4.94
N LEU A 67 -1.39 4.92 -4.60
CA LEU A 67 -0.15 4.40 -5.17
C LEU A 67 -0.26 4.29 -6.71
N GLY A 68 -1.40 3.82 -7.21
CA GLY A 68 -1.68 3.73 -8.65
C GLY A 68 -1.69 5.06 -9.40
N SER A 69 -1.73 6.21 -8.70
CA SER A 69 -1.58 7.52 -9.36
C SER A 69 -0.18 7.75 -9.94
N TYR A 70 0.79 6.94 -9.53
CA TYR A 70 2.15 6.93 -10.04
C TYR A 70 2.37 5.90 -11.16
N ASP A 71 1.38 5.07 -11.49
CA ASP A 71 1.54 4.06 -12.54
C ASP A 71 1.64 4.70 -13.94
N PRO A 72 2.73 4.46 -14.70
CA PRO A 72 2.84 4.93 -16.09
C PRO A 72 1.74 4.40 -17.01
N GLN A 73 1.16 3.24 -16.69
CA GLN A 73 0.04 2.64 -17.44
C GLN A 73 -1.34 3.17 -17.00
N LYS A 74 -1.36 4.13 -16.07
CA LYS A 74 -2.56 4.80 -15.56
C LYS A 74 -3.57 3.84 -14.92
N GLN A 75 -3.11 2.72 -14.37
CA GLN A 75 -3.95 1.85 -13.53
C GLN A 75 -4.02 2.46 -12.13
N LEU A 76 -5.06 3.26 -11.90
CA LEU A 76 -5.19 4.06 -10.68
C LEU A 76 -5.46 3.22 -9.42
N ILE A 77 -6.18 2.12 -9.57
CA ILE A 77 -6.62 1.26 -8.47
C ILE A 77 -5.79 -0.03 -8.47
N ILE A 78 -5.33 -0.40 -7.28
CA ILE A 78 -4.74 -1.70 -7.00
C ILE A 78 -5.81 -2.50 -6.25
N GLU A 79 -6.47 -3.40 -6.97
CA GLU A 79 -7.61 -4.17 -6.46
C GLU A 79 -7.19 -5.13 -5.33
N ASP A 80 -8.08 -5.32 -4.36
CA ASP A 80 -7.83 -6.26 -3.26
C ASP A 80 -7.86 -7.71 -3.76
N PRO A 81 -6.74 -8.47 -3.69
CA PRO A 81 -6.67 -9.83 -4.20
C PRO A 81 -7.30 -10.86 -3.24
N TYR A 82 -7.87 -10.45 -2.09
CA TYR A 82 -8.30 -11.37 -1.04
C TYR A 82 -9.26 -12.46 -1.51
N TYR A 83 -10.26 -12.09 -2.32
CA TYR A 83 -11.23 -13.00 -2.93
C TYR A 83 -10.81 -13.54 -4.30
N GLY A 84 -9.62 -13.17 -4.76
CA GLY A 84 -9.03 -13.61 -6.00
C GLY A 84 -8.21 -14.90 -5.88
N ASN A 85 -7.42 -15.14 -6.93
CA ASN A 85 -6.53 -16.28 -7.09
C ASN A 85 -5.06 -15.82 -7.18
N GLU A 86 -4.13 -16.74 -7.40
CA GLU A 86 -2.69 -16.42 -7.45
C GLU A 86 -2.33 -15.37 -8.52
N SER A 87 -3.03 -15.33 -9.66
CA SER A 87 -2.80 -14.32 -10.70
C SER A 87 -3.11 -12.91 -10.23
N ASP A 88 -4.04 -12.76 -9.29
CA ASP A 88 -4.46 -11.45 -8.78
C ASP A 88 -3.39 -10.88 -7.84
N PHE A 89 -2.76 -11.75 -7.02
CA PHE A 89 -1.57 -11.36 -6.24
C PHE A 89 -0.39 -10.99 -7.14
N GLU A 90 -0.21 -11.70 -8.25
CA GLU A 90 0.83 -11.40 -9.24
C GLU A 90 0.59 -10.03 -9.90
N LEU A 91 -0.66 -9.73 -10.28
CA LEU A 91 -1.03 -8.43 -10.84
C LEU A 91 -0.74 -7.29 -9.86
N VAL A 92 -1.14 -7.44 -8.60
CA VAL A 92 -0.86 -6.48 -7.52
C VAL A 92 0.64 -6.25 -7.38
N TYR A 93 1.45 -7.31 -7.42
CA TYR A 93 2.91 -7.19 -7.37
C TYR A 93 3.46 -6.35 -8.55
N GLN A 94 3.02 -6.62 -9.78
CA GLN A 94 3.48 -5.87 -10.95
C GLN A 94 3.08 -4.39 -10.88
N GLN A 95 1.85 -4.09 -10.44
CA GLN A 95 1.41 -2.72 -10.21
C GLN A 95 2.25 -2.02 -9.13
N CYS A 96 2.49 -2.67 -8.00
CA CYS A 96 3.34 -2.14 -6.93
C CYS A 96 4.76 -1.81 -7.43
N ILE A 97 5.39 -2.70 -8.20
CA ILE A 97 6.73 -2.44 -8.76
C ILE A 97 6.72 -1.24 -9.72
N SER A 98 5.74 -1.19 -10.62
CA SER A 98 5.57 -0.08 -11.58
C SER A 98 5.43 1.26 -10.86
N CYS A 99 4.50 1.33 -9.90
CA CYS A 99 4.20 2.54 -9.15
C CYS A 99 5.36 2.98 -8.25
N CYS A 100 5.98 2.05 -7.52
CA CYS A 100 7.08 2.37 -6.59
C CYS A 100 8.31 2.94 -7.33
N LYS A 101 8.63 2.41 -8.52
CA LYS A 101 9.73 2.94 -9.34
C LYS A 101 9.43 4.37 -9.80
N ALA A 102 8.25 4.60 -10.37
CA ALA A 102 7.84 5.92 -10.84
C ALA A 102 7.70 6.95 -9.70
N PHE A 103 7.24 6.50 -8.52
CA PHE A 103 7.20 7.33 -7.33
C PHE A 103 8.60 7.77 -6.90
N LEU A 104 9.56 6.83 -6.83
CA LEU A 104 10.93 7.11 -6.42
C LEU A 104 11.61 8.11 -7.37
N GLU A 105 11.42 7.97 -8.68
CA GLU A 105 11.96 8.90 -9.68
C GLU A 105 11.39 10.32 -9.61
N LYS A 106 10.16 10.47 -9.09
CA LYS A 106 9.46 11.76 -9.01
C LYS A 106 9.62 12.43 -7.64
N ALA A 107 9.77 11.64 -6.58
CA ALA A 107 9.88 12.12 -5.21
C ALA A 107 11.33 12.40 -4.78
N CYS A 108 12.32 11.82 -5.47
CA CYS A 108 13.74 12.14 -5.33
C CYS A 108 14.19 13.14 -6.39
#